data_AF-A0A089KPR8-F1
#
_entry.id   AF-A0A089KPR8-F1
#
_cell.length_a   1.000
_cell.length_b   1.000
_cell.length_c   1.000
_cell.angle_alpha   90.00
_cell.angle_beta   90.00
_cell.angle_gamma   90.00
#
_symmetry.space_group_name_H-M   'P 1'
#
loop_
_entity.id
_entity.type
_entity.pdbx_description
1 polymer ?
#
loop_
_entity_poly.entity_id
_entity_poly.type
_entity_poly.pdbx_seq_one_letter_code
_entity_poly.pdbx_strand_id
1 'polypeptide(L)'
;MNRLEAEASEPMLHTVLLQFIFPFSIKNGEDDKLIRQLKQDGFTRFFLDNKELEDAYYGEGYCVSHEKMERSYLPFAAHVLFPREKDKDSFRRFSKAHDLPCSLEMPGRSIAFRVLSTDMFLCPFQLGFVTIRVRIEEDTLPFSVALEFADRFRTLEDANLQDKGTSVHYGDSSYDEVEDFVFDYLVPTLKPFLDQSELDGAYFETLPFFVDERMMVQGFYGLERGEEEEIGMELKFRASQLDGLDENGQPYMSASNPDYIADYCREHSYNRWGPDTCYMTNEQTFCCLSKAKPEIAVQLANQMYGEYYYGLLLSLFHKIVLLKLSNLHSRLRIDRDYDEIENLIFLINKFSAKFYFIELISQSQGREIFFQLRKVYGNDALFGEVKMTLDDLFQYQDKFQAKRRDTLLMILTIFTVVSGIYGMNQVIEDLKAPIDWSKLLEYSPFEYLALFVTFTGISVSIFMTLKELRSSIRSRRRKRYYSKE
;
A
#
# COMPACT_ATOMS: atom_id res chain seq x y z
N MET A 1 -3.95 -7.70 35.25
CA MET A 1 -2.86 -8.54 34.70
C MET A 1 -3.18 -9.96 35.09
N ASN A 2 -3.71 -10.74 34.14
CA ASN A 2 -4.22 -12.07 34.45
C ASN A 2 -3.17 -13.10 34.07
N ARG A 3 -2.63 -13.73 35.12
CA ARG A 3 -1.78 -14.90 35.06
C ARG A 3 -2.60 -16.05 34.48
N LEU A 4 -2.09 -16.71 33.45
CA LEU A 4 -2.57 -18.05 33.11
C LEU A 4 -2.31 -18.94 34.32
N GLU A 5 -3.37 -19.45 34.96
CA GLU A 5 -3.22 -20.48 35.98
C GLU A 5 -2.53 -21.69 35.33
N ALA A 6 -1.46 -22.13 35.99
CA ALA A 6 -0.56 -23.16 35.51
C ALA A 6 -1.27 -24.51 35.37
N GLU A 7 -1.37 -25.05 34.16
CA GLU A 7 -1.55 -26.50 33.95
C GLU A 7 -1.10 -27.00 32.56
N ALA A 8 -1.00 -26.16 31.53
CA ALA A 8 -0.38 -26.55 30.25
C ALA A 8 1.09 -26.09 30.18
N SER A 9 2.03 -27.02 29.93
CA SER A 9 3.42 -26.64 29.67
C SER A 9 3.50 -25.80 28.39
N GLU A 10 4.22 -24.68 28.43
CA GLU A 10 4.48 -23.84 27.26
C GLU A 10 4.99 -24.70 26.09
N PRO A 11 4.33 -24.69 24.91
CA PRO A 11 4.72 -25.55 23.82
C PRO A 11 6.06 -25.10 23.22
N MET A 12 6.87 -26.10 22.84
CA MET A 12 8.12 -25.87 22.13
C MET A 12 7.87 -25.84 20.62
N LEU A 13 8.65 -25.04 19.93
CA LEU A 13 8.66 -24.91 18.48
C LEU A 13 9.91 -25.57 17.92
N HIS A 14 9.74 -26.37 16.87
CA HIS A 14 10.83 -26.93 16.09
C HIS A 14 11.18 -26.06 14.88
N THR A 15 10.32 -25.11 14.50
CA THR A 15 10.52 -24.25 13.34
C THR A 15 9.81 -22.91 13.52
N VAL A 16 10.56 -21.82 13.35
CA VAL A 16 10.03 -20.46 13.35
C VAL A 16 10.54 -19.72 12.13
N LEU A 17 9.59 -19.37 11.26
CA LEU A 17 9.85 -18.60 10.05
C LEU A 17 8.98 -17.36 10.08
N LEU A 18 9.62 -16.20 9.95
CA LEU A 18 8.95 -14.92 10.08
C LEU A 18 9.26 -14.07 8.84
N GLN A 19 8.28 -13.27 8.45
CA GLN A 19 8.41 -12.34 7.35
C GLN A 19 7.76 -11.02 7.74
N PHE A 20 8.55 -9.96 7.76
CA PHE A 20 8.14 -8.62 8.17
C PHE A 20 7.93 -7.77 6.94
N ILE A 21 6.75 -7.15 6.82
CA ILE A 21 6.32 -6.43 5.63
C ILE A 21 6.05 -4.97 6.02
N PHE A 22 6.82 -4.07 5.42
CA PHE A 22 6.70 -2.63 5.61
C PHE A 22 6.22 -1.96 4.32
N PRO A 23 4.97 -1.46 4.24
CA PRO A 23 4.53 -0.66 3.11
C PRO A 23 5.20 0.72 3.11
N PHE A 24 5.31 1.40 1.97
CA PHE A 24 5.79 2.78 1.93
C PHE A 24 5.30 3.54 0.71
N SER A 25 5.25 4.87 0.81
CA SER A 25 4.93 5.75 -0.33
C SER A 25 6.21 6.18 -1.05
N ILE A 26 6.20 6.12 -2.38
CA ILE A 26 7.32 6.54 -3.24
C ILE A 26 7.07 7.97 -3.72
N LYS A 27 8.11 8.81 -3.74
CA LYS A 27 8.04 10.13 -4.37
C LYS A 27 7.62 10.01 -5.83
N ASN A 28 6.65 10.85 -6.23
CA ASN A 28 6.14 10.89 -7.60
C ASN A 28 7.28 11.02 -8.65
N GLY A 29 7.34 10.08 -9.58
CA GLY A 29 8.30 10.07 -10.69
C GLY A 29 9.69 9.53 -10.36
N GLU A 30 9.92 9.04 -9.13
CA GLU A 30 11.24 8.53 -8.70
C GLU A 30 11.42 7.01 -8.89
N ASP A 31 10.36 6.26 -9.24
CA ASP A 31 10.39 4.80 -9.46
C ASP A 31 11.58 4.33 -10.30
N ASP A 32 11.80 4.95 -11.46
CA ASP A 32 12.84 4.51 -12.40
C ASP A 32 14.25 4.78 -11.84
N LYS A 33 14.41 5.77 -10.96
CA LYS A 33 15.68 6.01 -10.25
C LYS A 33 15.89 5.01 -9.13
N LEU A 34 14.85 4.73 -8.33
CA LEU A 34 14.90 3.71 -7.30
C LEU A 34 15.22 2.33 -7.90
N ILE A 35 14.61 1.95 -9.03
CA ILE A 35 14.91 0.70 -9.75
C ILE A 35 16.38 0.62 -10.16
N ARG A 36 16.97 1.73 -10.64
CA ARG A 36 18.39 1.76 -11.00
C ARG A 36 19.27 1.58 -9.77
N GLN A 37 18.92 2.23 -8.66
CA GLN A 37 19.67 2.15 -7.42
C GLN A 37 19.61 0.72 -6.83
N LEU A 38 18.43 0.12 -6.73
CA LEU A 38 18.26 -1.27 -6.25
C LEU A 38 19.16 -2.25 -7.01
N LYS A 39 19.25 -2.10 -8.34
CA LYS A 39 20.14 -2.94 -9.16
C LYS A 39 21.62 -2.70 -8.88
N GLN A 40 22.02 -1.47 -8.58
CA GLN A 40 23.39 -1.15 -8.18
C GLN A 40 23.72 -1.73 -6.80
N ASP A 41 22.73 -1.81 -5.91
CA ASP A 41 22.87 -2.35 -4.55
C ASP A 41 22.81 -3.89 -4.50
N GLY A 42 22.77 -4.55 -5.67
CA GLY A 42 22.80 -6.00 -5.81
C GLY A 42 21.43 -6.68 -5.75
N PHE A 43 20.32 -5.94 -5.80
CA PHE A 43 19.00 -6.56 -5.91
C PHE A 43 18.78 -7.12 -7.31
N THR A 44 18.33 -8.37 -7.35
CA THR A 44 17.99 -9.07 -8.58
C THR A 44 16.51 -8.90 -8.88
N ARG A 45 16.18 -8.63 -10.14
CA ARG A 45 14.80 -8.55 -10.57
C ARG A 45 14.16 -9.94 -10.57
N PHE A 46 13.03 -10.08 -9.87
CA PHE A 46 12.32 -11.36 -9.78
C PHE A 46 11.39 -11.57 -10.99
N PHE A 47 11.47 -12.76 -11.59
CA PHE A 47 10.57 -13.25 -12.64
C PHE A 47 10.33 -14.75 -12.44
N LEU A 48 9.09 -15.21 -12.67
CA LEU A 48 8.73 -16.62 -12.51
C LEU A 48 9.48 -17.56 -13.48
N ASP A 49 9.86 -17.06 -14.67
CA ASP A 49 10.61 -17.83 -15.65
C ASP A 49 12.05 -18.16 -15.18
N ASN A 50 12.57 -17.43 -14.19
CA ASN A 50 13.89 -17.68 -13.62
C ASN A 50 13.82 -18.76 -12.53
N LYS A 51 13.69 -20.01 -12.95
CA LYS A 51 13.56 -21.17 -12.05
C LYS A 51 14.77 -21.41 -11.15
N GLU A 52 15.94 -20.87 -11.50
CA GLU A 52 17.15 -20.93 -10.67
C GLU A 52 17.01 -20.15 -9.36
N LEU A 53 15.95 -19.35 -9.20
CA LEU A 53 15.68 -18.56 -8.00
C LEU A 53 14.62 -19.19 -7.07
N GLU A 54 14.11 -20.39 -7.37
CA GLU A 54 13.04 -21.03 -6.58
C GLU A 54 13.45 -21.34 -5.13
N ASP A 55 14.75 -21.49 -4.84
CA ASP A 55 15.33 -21.76 -3.52
C ASP A 55 16.24 -20.62 -3.00
N ALA A 56 16.43 -19.55 -3.78
CA ALA A 56 17.45 -18.55 -3.51
C ALA A 56 17.18 -17.62 -2.30
N TYR A 57 15.92 -17.51 -1.85
CA TYR A 57 15.50 -16.46 -0.91
C TYR A 57 14.84 -16.96 0.37
N TYR A 58 14.64 -18.28 0.49
CA TYR A 58 13.70 -18.88 1.46
C TYR A 58 14.39 -19.65 2.58
N GLY A 59 15.72 -19.73 2.55
CA GLY A 59 16.53 -20.50 3.50
C GLY A 59 16.68 -21.97 3.08
N GLU A 60 17.67 -22.63 3.68
CA GLU A 60 17.98 -24.03 3.39
C GLU A 60 16.77 -24.95 3.66
N GLY A 61 16.46 -25.83 2.70
CA GLY A 61 15.35 -26.78 2.79
C GLY A 61 13.98 -26.24 2.32
N TYR A 62 13.89 -24.93 2.01
CA TYR A 62 12.66 -24.30 1.52
C TYR A 62 12.78 -23.92 0.04
N CYS A 63 11.69 -24.13 -0.70
CA CYS A 63 11.65 -23.91 -2.15
C CYS A 63 10.23 -23.53 -2.57
N VAL A 64 10.11 -22.39 -3.25
CA VAL A 64 8.82 -21.88 -3.71
C VAL A 64 8.69 -22.12 -5.21
N SER A 65 7.76 -23.01 -5.58
CA SER A 65 7.52 -23.34 -6.97
C SER A 65 6.89 -22.17 -7.73
N HIS A 66 7.63 -21.64 -8.71
CA HIS A 66 7.16 -20.57 -9.58
C HIS A 66 5.97 -21.01 -10.44
N GLU A 67 5.97 -22.27 -10.88
CA GLU A 67 4.86 -22.85 -11.63
C GLU A 67 3.58 -22.95 -10.80
N LYS A 68 3.68 -23.35 -9.52
CA LYS A 68 2.51 -23.36 -8.62
C LYS A 68 2.02 -21.95 -8.36
N MET A 69 2.92 -20.99 -8.10
CA MET A 69 2.55 -19.58 -7.95
C MET A 69 1.79 -19.06 -9.17
N GLU A 70 2.29 -19.27 -10.40
CA GLU A 70 1.61 -18.81 -11.61
C GLU A 70 0.20 -19.40 -11.73
N ARG A 71 0.07 -20.71 -11.48
CA ARG A 71 -1.22 -21.44 -11.61
C ARG A 71 -2.22 -21.12 -10.52
N SER A 72 -1.77 -20.65 -9.36
CA SER A 72 -2.64 -20.27 -8.25
C SER A 72 -3.48 -19.04 -8.56
N TYR A 73 -3.03 -18.17 -9.45
CA TYR A 73 -3.73 -16.93 -9.81
C TYR A 73 -4.43 -17.04 -11.17
N LEU A 74 -5.57 -16.38 -11.30
CA LEU A 74 -6.23 -16.23 -12.60
C LEU A 74 -5.37 -15.35 -13.52
N PRO A 75 -5.45 -15.52 -14.85
CA PRO A 75 -4.53 -14.87 -15.79
C PRO A 75 -4.43 -13.34 -15.62
N PHE A 76 -5.55 -12.65 -15.39
CA PHE A 76 -5.56 -11.20 -15.20
C PHE A 76 -4.86 -10.75 -13.91
N ALA A 77 -4.96 -11.54 -12.83
CA ALA A 77 -4.24 -11.29 -11.58
C ALA A 77 -2.75 -11.61 -11.75
N ALA A 78 -2.44 -12.73 -12.40
CA ALA A 78 -1.07 -13.17 -12.65
C ALA A 78 -0.29 -12.16 -13.48
N HIS A 79 -0.90 -11.52 -14.49
CA HIS A 79 -0.25 -10.47 -15.27
C HIS A 79 0.15 -9.24 -14.43
N VAL A 80 -0.62 -8.93 -13.39
CA VAL A 80 -0.32 -7.82 -12.46
C VAL A 80 0.73 -8.23 -11.44
N LEU A 81 0.63 -9.43 -10.86
CA LEU A 81 1.53 -9.90 -9.80
C LEU A 81 2.89 -10.37 -10.34
N PHE A 82 2.91 -10.96 -11.53
CA PHE A 82 4.04 -11.63 -12.16
C PHE A 82 4.25 -11.13 -13.60
N PRO A 83 4.64 -9.86 -13.76
CA PRO A 83 4.79 -9.27 -15.09
C PRO A 83 5.94 -9.93 -15.85
N ARG A 84 5.67 -10.42 -17.07
CA ARG A 84 6.71 -10.93 -17.99
C ARG A 84 7.48 -9.81 -18.68
N GLU A 85 6.86 -8.63 -18.80
CA GLU A 85 7.45 -7.43 -19.39
C GLU A 85 7.72 -6.36 -18.32
N LYS A 86 8.40 -5.27 -18.71
CA LYS A 86 8.62 -4.12 -17.82
C LYS A 86 7.37 -3.23 -17.78
N ASP A 87 6.24 -3.80 -17.36
CA ASP A 87 5.00 -3.05 -17.17
C ASP A 87 5.08 -2.23 -15.87
N LYS A 88 4.79 -0.93 -15.95
CA LYS A 88 4.73 -0.06 -14.78
C LYS A 88 3.44 -0.26 -13.98
N ASP A 89 2.38 -0.78 -14.60
CA ASP A 89 1.09 -1.10 -13.97
C ASP A 89 1.09 -2.51 -13.34
N SER A 90 2.20 -2.92 -12.74
CA SER A 90 2.37 -4.27 -12.18
C SER A 90 3.17 -4.26 -10.87
N PHE A 91 3.14 -5.36 -10.14
CA PHE A 91 3.95 -5.59 -8.94
C PHE A 91 5.36 -5.91 -9.36
N ARG A 92 6.26 -4.98 -9.05
CA ARG A 92 7.64 -5.08 -9.47
C ARG A 92 8.51 -5.48 -8.28
N ARG A 93 8.69 -6.80 -8.08
CA ARG A 93 9.59 -7.39 -7.07
C ARG A 93 11.07 -7.34 -7.47
N PHE A 94 11.91 -6.94 -6.53
CA PHE A 94 13.36 -7.04 -6.55
C PHE A 94 13.80 -7.74 -5.28
N SER A 95 14.71 -8.69 -5.36
CA SER A 95 15.08 -9.54 -4.23
C SER A 95 16.59 -9.56 -4.06
N LYS A 96 17.03 -9.55 -2.81
CA LYS A 96 18.43 -9.73 -2.43
C LYS A 96 18.49 -10.86 -1.42
N ALA A 97 19.22 -11.92 -1.75
CA ALA A 97 19.50 -12.99 -0.81
C ALA A 97 20.49 -12.48 0.23
N HIS A 98 20.26 -12.89 1.46
CA HIS A 98 21.09 -12.62 2.61
C HIS A 98 21.47 -13.94 3.28
N ASP A 99 22.57 -13.92 4.00
CA ASP A 99 22.96 -15.00 4.90
C ASP A 99 23.57 -14.34 6.13
N LEU A 100 22.78 -13.51 6.79
CA LEU A 100 23.24 -12.60 7.83
C LEU A 100 22.87 -13.16 9.21
N PRO A 101 23.82 -13.73 9.96
CA PRO A 101 23.59 -14.11 11.34
C PRO A 101 23.53 -12.86 12.21
N CYS A 102 22.41 -12.67 12.90
CA CYS A 102 22.14 -11.54 13.77
C CYS A 102 21.69 -12.05 15.15
N SER A 103 21.68 -11.17 16.14
CA SER A 103 20.96 -11.42 17.38
C SER A 103 20.07 -10.25 17.74
N LEU A 104 18.90 -10.57 18.31
CA LEU A 104 17.99 -9.58 18.87
C LEU A 104 18.17 -9.62 20.37
N GLU A 105 18.76 -8.57 20.94
CA GLU A 105 18.84 -8.39 22.38
C GLU A 105 17.54 -7.74 22.86
N MET A 106 16.97 -8.30 23.92
CA MET A 106 15.75 -7.84 24.58
C MET A 106 15.97 -7.93 26.10
N PRO A 107 15.14 -7.28 26.93
CA PRO A 107 15.28 -7.37 28.37
C PRO A 107 15.40 -8.82 28.90
N GLY A 108 16.58 -9.16 29.42
CA GLY A 108 16.86 -10.45 30.03
C GLY A 108 17.12 -11.61 29.07
N ARG A 109 17.27 -11.38 27.75
CA ARG A 109 17.57 -12.44 26.77
C ARG A 109 18.12 -11.92 25.45
N SER A 110 18.81 -12.80 24.72
CA SER A 110 19.20 -12.57 23.33
C SER A 110 18.79 -13.77 22.49
N ILE A 111 18.19 -13.53 21.33
CA ILE A 111 17.74 -14.57 20.40
C ILE A 111 18.58 -14.50 19.14
N ALA A 112 19.19 -15.63 18.77
CA ALA A 112 19.94 -15.74 17.52
C ALA A 112 18.97 -15.96 16.35
N PHE A 113 19.12 -15.16 15.29
CA PHE A 113 18.31 -15.26 14.10
C PHE A 113 19.13 -15.00 12.85
N ARG A 114 18.58 -15.37 11.70
CA ARG A 114 19.21 -15.14 10.40
C ARG A 114 18.29 -14.39 9.48
N VAL A 115 18.76 -13.29 8.90
CA VAL A 115 18.07 -12.64 7.78
C VAL A 115 18.40 -13.41 6.50
N LEU A 116 17.35 -13.99 5.89
CA LEU A 116 17.45 -14.85 4.71
C LEU A 116 17.38 -14.06 3.42
N SER A 117 16.51 -13.05 3.35
CA SER A 117 16.37 -12.22 2.16
C SER A 117 15.60 -10.95 2.46
N THR A 118 15.82 -9.95 1.61
CA THR A 118 15.05 -8.72 1.57
C THR A 118 14.46 -8.55 0.18
N ASP A 119 13.16 -8.34 0.12
CA ASP A 119 12.45 -7.96 -1.10
C ASP A 119 12.04 -6.50 -1.07
N MET A 120 12.04 -5.91 -2.26
CA MET A 120 11.49 -4.61 -2.56
C MET A 120 10.43 -4.76 -3.64
N PHE A 121 9.18 -4.50 -3.30
CA PHE A 121 8.09 -4.42 -4.26
C PHE A 121 7.84 -2.96 -4.61
N LEU A 122 7.81 -2.66 -5.91
CA LEU A 122 7.34 -1.37 -6.42
C LEU A 122 6.01 -1.60 -7.12
N CYS A 123 4.93 -1.15 -6.51
CA CYS A 123 3.57 -1.34 -6.99
C CYS A 123 3.04 -0.05 -7.64
N PRO A 124 1.92 -0.14 -8.38
CA PRO A 124 1.23 1.05 -8.88
C PRO A 124 0.74 1.94 -7.73
N PHE A 125 0.32 3.18 -8.05
CA PHE A 125 -0.13 4.19 -7.06
C PHE A 125 0.96 4.68 -6.10
N GLN A 126 2.22 4.63 -6.53
CA GLN A 126 3.38 5.07 -5.75
C GLN A 126 3.45 4.35 -4.39
N LEU A 127 3.10 3.07 -4.38
CA LEU A 127 3.15 2.22 -3.21
C LEU A 127 4.29 1.22 -3.39
N GLY A 128 5.11 1.04 -2.37
CA GLY A 128 6.09 -0.02 -2.30
C GLY A 128 5.93 -0.87 -1.04
N PHE A 129 6.61 -2.01 -1.02
CA PHE A 129 6.75 -2.84 0.17
C PHE A 129 8.20 -3.28 0.33
N VAL A 130 8.76 -3.08 1.52
CA VAL A 130 9.96 -3.79 1.97
C VAL A 130 9.50 -5.06 2.64
N THR A 131 10.13 -6.19 2.34
CA THR A 131 9.83 -7.45 3.03
C THR A 131 11.12 -8.12 3.47
N ILE A 132 11.22 -8.46 4.75
CA ILE A 132 12.41 -9.06 5.34
C ILE A 132 12.03 -10.46 5.82
N ARG A 133 12.75 -11.47 5.32
CA ARG A 133 12.56 -12.87 5.76
C ARG A 133 13.60 -13.21 6.82
N VAL A 134 13.10 -13.75 7.92
CA VAL A 134 13.90 -14.15 9.08
C VAL A 134 13.60 -15.58 9.47
N ARG A 135 14.64 -16.31 9.88
CA ARG A 135 14.53 -17.61 10.53
C ARG A 135 15.21 -17.53 11.89
N ILE A 136 14.57 -18.03 12.93
CA ILE A 136 15.21 -18.18 14.24
C ILE A 136 16.13 -19.41 14.20
N GLU A 137 17.35 -19.31 14.74
CA GLU A 137 18.37 -20.36 14.65
C GLU A 137 18.33 -21.38 15.79
N GLU A 138 17.48 -21.18 16.78
CA GLU A 138 17.34 -22.11 17.91
C GLU A 138 16.60 -23.39 17.48
N ASP A 139 17.22 -24.54 17.74
CA ASP A 139 16.66 -25.87 17.40
C ASP A 139 15.28 -26.11 18.04
N THR A 140 15.13 -25.66 19.29
CA THR A 140 13.88 -25.66 20.03
C THR A 140 13.70 -24.35 20.77
N LEU A 141 12.52 -23.74 20.60
CA LEU A 141 12.21 -22.44 21.18
C LEU A 141 10.82 -22.44 21.84
N PRO A 142 10.64 -21.95 23.08
CA PRO A 142 9.31 -21.83 23.65
C PRO A 142 8.47 -20.83 22.85
N PHE A 143 7.20 -21.15 22.63
CA PHE A 143 6.31 -20.41 21.74
C PHE A 143 6.21 -18.91 22.07
N SER A 144 6.12 -18.56 23.35
CA SER A 144 6.11 -17.19 23.86
C SER A 144 7.32 -16.39 23.42
N VAL A 145 8.48 -17.03 23.31
CA VAL A 145 9.74 -16.39 22.93
C VAL A 145 9.73 -16.03 21.44
N ALA A 146 9.16 -16.90 20.61
CA ALA A 146 8.99 -16.63 19.18
C ALA A 146 8.03 -15.47 18.93
N LEU A 147 6.94 -15.42 19.70
CA LEU A 147 5.97 -14.32 19.64
C LEU A 147 6.59 -13.01 20.12
N GLU A 148 7.35 -13.04 21.22
CA GLU A 148 8.08 -11.87 21.73
C GLU A 148 9.08 -11.34 20.69
N PHE A 149 9.86 -12.23 20.08
CA PHE A 149 10.76 -11.86 18.99
C PHE A 149 10.02 -11.17 17.85
N ALA A 150 8.88 -11.72 17.42
CA ALA A 150 8.09 -11.15 16.35
C ALA A 150 7.50 -9.78 16.71
N ASP A 151 7.05 -9.59 17.96
CA ASP A 151 6.49 -8.33 18.44
C ASP A 151 7.54 -7.23 18.59
N ARG A 152 8.75 -7.57 19.05
CA ARG A 152 9.86 -6.61 19.14
C ARG A 152 10.42 -6.27 17.77
N PHE A 153 10.72 -7.27 16.94
CA PHE A 153 11.33 -7.03 15.63
C PHE A 153 10.40 -6.30 14.64
N ARG A 154 9.08 -6.39 14.78
CA ARG A 154 8.16 -5.64 13.91
C ARG A 154 8.04 -4.17 14.28
N THR A 155 8.44 -3.78 15.48
CA THR A 155 8.31 -2.40 15.99
C THR A 155 9.52 -1.61 15.52
N LEU A 156 9.30 -0.59 14.68
CA LEU A 156 10.40 0.14 14.03
C LEU A 156 11.05 1.17 14.96
N GLU A 157 10.23 2.00 15.61
CA GLU A 157 10.62 3.00 16.59
C GLU A 157 10.07 2.64 17.99
N ASP A 158 10.77 3.06 19.05
CA ASP A 158 10.41 2.77 20.44
C ASP A 158 9.17 3.55 20.91
N ALA A 159 7.98 2.98 20.71
CA ALA A 159 6.73 3.58 21.17
C ALA A 159 6.51 3.41 22.69
N ASN A 160 6.95 2.30 23.29
CA ASN A 160 6.70 1.97 24.70
C ASN A 160 7.99 1.70 25.51
N LEU A 161 7.87 1.76 26.84
CA LEU A 161 8.97 1.46 27.78
C LEU A 161 9.54 0.03 27.62
N GLN A 162 8.78 -0.90 27.06
CA GLN A 162 9.25 -2.27 26.81
C GLN A 162 10.03 -2.40 25.50
N ASP A 163 9.79 -1.50 24.54
CA ASP A 163 10.57 -1.44 23.30
C ASP A 163 11.97 -0.89 23.60
N LYS A 164 12.05 0.05 24.55
CA LYS A 164 13.30 0.55 25.13
C LYS A 164 14.15 -0.58 25.71
N GLY A 165 15.27 -0.85 25.06
CA GLY A 165 16.20 -1.92 25.43
C GLY A 165 16.13 -3.14 24.50
N THR A 166 15.42 -3.04 23.39
CA THR A 166 15.59 -3.92 22.24
C THR A 166 16.75 -3.39 21.39
N SER A 167 17.64 -4.25 20.91
CA SER A 167 18.65 -3.86 19.92
C SER A 167 18.99 -5.02 18.99
N VAL A 168 19.33 -4.70 17.74
CA VAL A 168 19.75 -5.67 16.74
C VAL A 168 21.27 -5.64 16.63
N HIS A 169 21.91 -6.79 16.78
CA HIS A 169 23.35 -6.94 16.63
C HIS A 169 23.69 -7.70 15.35
N TYR A 170 24.66 -7.19 14.61
CA TYR A 170 25.24 -7.84 13.44
C TYR A 170 26.74 -7.58 13.37
N GLY A 171 27.55 -8.64 13.56
CA GLY A 171 29.00 -8.51 13.64
C GLY A 171 29.42 -7.60 14.80
N ASP A 172 30.18 -6.55 14.50
CA ASP A 172 30.61 -5.53 15.47
C ASP A 172 29.65 -4.32 15.54
N SER A 173 28.55 -4.35 14.78
CA SER A 173 27.56 -3.26 14.74
C SER A 173 26.35 -3.59 15.60
N SER A 174 25.89 -2.59 16.35
CA SER A 174 24.66 -2.62 17.13
C SER A 174 23.74 -1.51 16.62
N TYR A 175 22.45 -1.83 16.50
CA TYR A 175 21.40 -0.91 16.10
C TYR A 175 20.39 -0.85 17.25
N ASP A 176 20.22 0.33 17.83
CA ASP A 176 19.33 0.52 18.98
C ASP A 176 17.86 0.43 18.56
N GLU A 177 17.54 0.74 17.30
CA GLU A 177 16.20 0.64 16.73
C GLU A 177 16.19 -0.32 15.53
N VAL A 178 15.05 -1.01 15.33
CA VAL A 178 14.90 -1.90 14.16
C VAL A 178 14.85 -1.07 12.88
N GLU A 179 14.30 0.15 12.93
CA GLU A 179 14.35 1.08 11.82
C GLU A 179 15.78 1.25 11.29
N ASP A 180 16.75 1.55 12.15
CA ASP A 180 18.14 1.76 11.75
C ASP A 180 18.72 0.52 11.08
N PHE A 181 18.48 -0.66 11.65
CA PHE A 181 18.91 -1.91 11.03
C PHE A 181 18.29 -2.10 9.63
N VAL A 182 17.01 -1.81 9.46
CA VAL A 182 16.31 -1.97 8.18
C VAL A 182 16.79 -0.94 7.16
N PHE A 183 16.74 0.34 7.51
CA PHE A 183 16.92 1.41 6.54
C PHE A 183 18.34 1.95 6.41
N ASP A 184 19.25 1.64 7.34
CA ASP A 184 20.67 2.01 7.19
C ASP A 184 21.53 0.82 6.77
N TYR A 185 21.12 -0.41 7.06
CA TYR A 185 21.87 -1.61 6.70
C TYR A 185 21.23 -2.46 5.59
N LEU A 186 19.98 -2.89 5.73
CA LEU A 186 19.35 -3.78 4.74
C LEU A 186 19.00 -3.05 3.44
N VAL A 187 18.43 -1.85 3.54
CA VAL A 187 17.99 -1.01 2.40
C VAL A 187 18.43 0.47 2.54
N PRO A 188 19.74 0.77 2.66
CA PRO A 188 20.31 2.12 2.85
C PRO A 188 19.83 3.16 1.83
N THR A 189 19.48 2.71 0.64
CA THR A 189 19.16 3.57 -0.48
C THR A 189 17.69 3.96 -0.55
N LEU A 190 16.83 3.45 0.34
CA LEU A 190 15.39 3.71 0.29
C LEU A 190 15.02 5.10 0.83
N LYS A 191 15.60 5.55 1.95
CA LYS A 191 15.25 6.81 2.64
C LYS A 191 15.07 8.02 1.68
N PRO A 192 15.97 8.28 0.71
CA PRO A 192 15.84 9.42 -0.22
C PRO A 192 14.59 9.39 -1.12
N PHE A 193 14.01 8.21 -1.36
CA PHE A 193 12.87 8.00 -2.27
C PHE A 193 11.51 7.96 -1.57
N LEU A 194 11.49 7.93 -0.23
CA LEU A 194 10.27 7.94 0.57
C LEU A 194 9.53 9.28 0.43
N ASP A 195 8.24 9.25 0.12
CA ASP A 195 7.44 10.48 0.03
C ASP A 195 7.22 11.10 1.40
N GLN A 196 7.95 12.20 1.66
CA GLN A 196 7.90 12.93 2.92
C GLN A 196 6.83 14.04 2.93
N SER A 197 6.10 14.24 1.83
CA SER A 197 5.16 15.36 1.70
C SER A 197 3.85 15.17 2.47
N GLU A 198 3.60 13.98 3.02
CA GLU A 198 2.51 13.74 3.98
C GLU A 198 2.92 13.94 5.44
N LEU A 199 4.17 14.36 5.72
CA LEU A 199 4.79 14.31 7.05
C LEU A 199 4.86 15.67 7.76
N ASP A 200 4.20 15.77 8.92
CA ASP A 200 4.42 16.82 9.93
C ASP A 200 5.36 16.30 11.05
N GLY A 201 6.59 15.93 10.70
CA GLY A 201 7.72 15.91 11.65
C GLY A 201 8.18 14.58 12.23
N ALA A 202 7.42 13.48 12.09
CA ALA A 202 7.89 12.12 12.41
C ALA A 202 7.90 11.25 11.14
N TYR A 203 8.90 10.38 10.99
CA TYR A 203 9.15 9.64 9.74
C TYR A 203 8.01 8.68 9.38
N PHE A 204 7.25 8.17 10.36
CA PHE A 204 6.18 7.18 10.15
C PHE A 204 4.81 7.51 10.75
N GLU A 205 4.69 8.46 11.70
CA GLU A 205 3.41 8.83 12.35
C GLU A 205 2.29 9.36 11.41
N THR A 206 2.56 9.59 10.12
CA THR A 206 1.67 10.40 9.27
C THR A 206 1.32 9.82 7.90
N LEU A 207 1.70 8.57 7.60
CA LEU A 207 1.07 7.85 6.50
C LEU A 207 -0.31 7.35 7.00
N PRO A 208 -1.46 7.77 6.43
CA PRO A 208 -2.81 7.48 6.95
C PRO A 208 -3.22 5.99 6.88
N PHE A 209 -2.26 5.09 6.65
CA PHE A 209 -2.39 3.65 6.52
C PHE A 209 -1.63 2.90 7.62
N PHE A 210 -0.87 3.60 8.46
CA PHE A 210 -0.13 3.03 9.57
C PHE A 210 -0.91 3.15 10.86
N VAL A 211 -0.92 2.05 11.60
CA VAL A 211 -1.30 2.02 13.01
C VAL A 211 -0.02 1.70 13.75
N ASP A 212 0.49 2.67 14.51
CA ASP A 212 1.57 2.52 15.51
C ASP A 212 2.94 2.05 14.97
N GLU A 213 3.37 2.49 13.78
CA GLU A 213 4.75 2.33 13.26
C GLU A 213 5.30 0.88 13.25
N ARG A 214 4.39 -0.10 13.15
CA ARG A 214 4.71 -1.53 13.15
C ARG A 214 4.65 -2.14 11.75
N MET A 215 5.61 -3.01 11.46
CA MET A 215 5.57 -3.89 10.30
C MET A 215 4.48 -4.95 10.46
N MET A 216 3.90 -5.36 9.33
CA MET A 216 3.03 -6.53 9.32
C MET A 216 3.88 -7.81 9.44
N VAL A 217 3.41 -8.77 10.24
CA VAL A 217 4.09 -10.06 10.42
C VAL A 217 3.35 -11.17 9.69
N GLN A 218 4.05 -11.88 8.82
CA GLN A 218 3.64 -13.19 8.36
C GLN A 218 4.49 -14.26 9.05
N GLY A 219 3.86 -15.21 9.76
CA GLY A 219 4.57 -16.19 10.58
C GLY A 219 4.19 -17.64 10.29
N PHE A 220 5.17 -18.54 10.32
CA PHE A 220 4.94 -19.98 10.38
C PHE A 220 5.59 -20.54 11.65
N TYR A 221 4.76 -21.18 12.47
CA TYR A 221 5.14 -21.75 13.75
C TYR A 221 4.89 -23.26 13.74
N GLY A 222 5.97 -24.03 13.59
CA GLY A 222 5.96 -25.48 13.70
C GLY A 222 6.06 -25.91 15.16
N LEU A 223 4.96 -26.38 15.73
CA LEU A 223 4.84 -26.82 17.12
C LEU A 223 5.30 -28.28 17.25
N GLU A 224 6.06 -28.57 18.30
CA GLU A 224 6.32 -29.96 18.67
C GLU A 224 5.02 -30.70 18.98
N ARG A 225 4.98 -31.99 18.63
CA ARG A 225 3.82 -32.83 18.90
C ARG A 225 3.78 -33.18 20.38
N GLY A 226 2.82 -32.58 21.09
CA GLY A 226 2.43 -32.97 22.45
C GLY A 226 1.39 -34.08 22.49
N GLU A 227 0.88 -34.37 23.68
CA GLU A 227 -0.20 -35.35 23.90
C GLU A 227 -1.54 -34.92 23.30
N GLU A 228 -1.80 -33.61 23.26
CA GLU A 228 -3.00 -33.04 22.64
C GLU A 228 -2.82 -32.86 21.12
N GLU A 229 -3.74 -33.40 20.32
CA GLU A 229 -3.73 -33.22 18.87
C GLU A 229 -4.21 -31.83 18.43
N GLU A 230 -5.13 -31.21 19.16
CA GLU A 230 -5.70 -29.92 18.81
C GLU A 230 -4.82 -28.75 19.25
N ILE A 231 -4.76 -27.68 18.45
CA ILE A 231 -4.17 -26.41 18.86
C ILE A 231 -5.23 -25.62 19.66
N GLY A 232 -4.96 -25.40 20.95
CA GLY A 232 -5.85 -24.66 21.86
C GLY A 232 -6.14 -23.22 21.43
N MET A 233 -7.29 -22.70 21.84
CA MET A 233 -7.73 -21.33 21.49
C MET A 233 -6.79 -20.26 22.02
N GLU A 234 -6.19 -20.47 23.20
CA GLU A 234 -5.22 -19.54 23.78
C GLU A 234 -3.99 -19.38 22.89
N LEU A 235 -3.42 -20.48 22.39
CA LEU A 235 -2.29 -20.45 21.46
C LEU A 235 -2.66 -19.75 20.15
N LYS A 236 -3.85 -20.02 19.60
CA LYS A 236 -4.38 -19.35 18.40
C LYS A 236 -4.49 -17.84 18.60
N PHE A 237 -5.07 -17.43 19.72
CA PHE A 237 -5.23 -16.02 20.07
C PHE A 237 -3.86 -15.33 20.22
N ARG A 238 -2.97 -15.91 21.02
CA ARG A 238 -1.62 -15.40 21.24
C ARG A 238 -0.82 -15.27 19.95
N ALA A 239 -0.89 -16.27 19.06
CA ALA A 239 -0.23 -16.23 17.76
C ALA A 239 -0.70 -15.08 16.88
N SER A 240 -2.01 -14.78 16.94
CA SER A 240 -2.62 -13.71 16.15
C SER A 240 -2.20 -12.34 16.70
N GLN A 241 -2.27 -12.16 18.01
CA GLN A 241 -1.92 -10.89 18.68
C GLN A 241 -0.41 -10.67 18.86
N LEU A 242 0.40 -11.72 18.65
CA LEU A 242 1.81 -11.76 19.01
C LEU A 242 2.05 -11.57 20.52
N ASP A 243 1.15 -12.13 21.34
CA ASP A 243 1.26 -12.07 22.80
C ASP A 243 2.38 -13.01 23.30
N GLY A 244 3.60 -12.46 23.36
CA GLY A 244 4.80 -13.14 23.82
C GLY A 244 4.92 -13.22 25.33
N LEU A 245 5.76 -12.35 25.89
CA LEU A 245 6.13 -12.33 27.30
C LEU A 245 5.68 -11.05 28.00
N ASP A 246 5.41 -11.15 29.30
CA ASP A 246 5.22 -9.99 30.17
C ASP A 246 6.58 -9.46 30.70
N GLU A 247 6.52 -8.37 31.47
CA GLU A 247 7.69 -7.74 32.10
C GLU A 247 8.45 -8.67 33.07
N ASN A 248 7.84 -9.77 33.51
CA ASN A 248 8.45 -10.78 34.37
C ASN A 248 9.03 -11.96 33.56
N GLY A 249 8.99 -11.89 32.23
CA GLY A 249 9.42 -12.96 31.33
C GLY A 249 8.51 -14.18 31.35
N GLN A 250 7.23 -14.02 31.69
CA GLN A 250 6.23 -15.09 31.69
C GLN A 250 5.31 -15.01 30.47
N PRO A 251 4.76 -16.13 29.98
CA PRO A 251 3.77 -16.13 28.90
C PRO A 251 2.59 -15.17 29.19
N TYR A 252 2.28 -14.32 28.22
CA TYR A 252 1.27 -13.28 28.35
C TYR A 252 0.08 -13.49 27.41
N MET A 253 -1.07 -12.94 27.79
CA MET A 253 -2.26 -12.79 26.95
C MET A 253 -2.88 -11.41 27.16
N SER A 254 -3.18 -10.73 26.06
CA SER A 254 -3.77 -9.38 26.07
C SER A 254 -5.26 -9.36 26.42
N ALA A 255 -5.93 -10.51 26.34
CA ALA A 255 -7.33 -10.67 26.75
C ALA A 255 -7.48 -11.80 27.76
N SER A 256 -8.45 -11.65 28.69
CA SER A 256 -8.73 -12.65 29.73
C SER A 256 -10.16 -13.15 29.76
N ASN A 257 -11.05 -12.63 28.89
CA ASN A 257 -12.43 -13.09 28.80
C ASN A 257 -12.50 -14.29 27.83
N PRO A 258 -12.81 -15.52 28.29
CA PRO A 258 -12.85 -16.69 27.44
C PRO A 258 -13.85 -16.60 26.29
N ASP A 259 -15.02 -15.97 26.51
CA ASP A 259 -16.05 -15.82 25.48
C ASP A 259 -15.54 -14.91 24.35
N TYR A 260 -14.88 -13.81 24.73
CA TYR A 260 -14.24 -12.91 23.77
C TYR A 260 -13.15 -13.63 22.95
N ILE A 261 -12.29 -14.42 23.62
CA ILE A 261 -11.22 -15.17 22.95
C ILE A 261 -11.80 -16.20 21.98
N ALA A 262 -12.87 -16.90 22.38
CA ALA A 262 -13.53 -17.90 21.55
C ALA A 262 -14.20 -17.26 20.31
N ASP A 263 -14.90 -16.14 20.48
CA ASP A 263 -15.53 -15.42 19.38
C ASP A 263 -14.47 -14.81 18.45
N TYR A 264 -13.41 -14.22 19.00
CA TYR A 264 -12.27 -13.71 18.24
C TYR A 264 -11.64 -14.81 17.39
N CYS A 265 -11.32 -15.96 17.99
CA CYS A 265 -10.75 -17.10 17.27
C CYS A 265 -11.70 -17.60 16.19
N ARG A 266 -13.01 -17.66 16.45
CA ARG A 266 -14.01 -18.08 15.45
C ARG A 266 -14.02 -17.17 14.23
N GLU A 267 -13.86 -15.87 14.43
CA GLU A 267 -13.88 -14.88 13.36
C GLU A 267 -12.57 -14.81 12.55
N HIS A 268 -11.43 -14.95 13.23
CA HIS A 268 -10.10 -14.70 12.67
C HIS A 268 -9.34 -15.97 12.26
N SER A 269 -9.87 -17.16 12.60
CA SER A 269 -9.25 -18.44 12.24
C SER A 269 -9.78 -19.03 10.93
N TYR A 270 -8.89 -19.66 10.19
CA TYR A 270 -9.21 -20.54 9.08
C TYR A 270 -8.70 -21.96 9.38
N ASN A 271 -9.65 -22.89 9.57
CA ASN A 271 -9.41 -24.21 10.17
C ASN A 271 -9.65 -25.38 9.21
N ARG A 272 -9.45 -25.19 7.89
CA ARG A 272 -9.70 -26.25 6.89
C ARG A 272 -8.91 -27.54 7.18
N TRP A 273 -7.72 -27.41 7.75
CA TRP A 273 -6.83 -28.52 8.10
C TRP A 273 -6.76 -28.78 9.61
N GLY A 274 -7.80 -28.38 10.36
CA GLY A 274 -7.90 -28.74 11.77
C GLY A 274 -7.98 -30.27 11.97
N PRO A 275 -7.59 -30.79 13.14
CA PRO A 275 -7.29 -30.04 14.37
C PRO A 275 -5.83 -29.60 14.54
N ASP A 276 -4.90 -30.11 13.70
CA ASP A 276 -3.45 -29.97 13.90
C ASP A 276 -2.82 -28.79 13.14
N THR A 277 -3.53 -28.18 12.19
CA THR A 277 -3.07 -27.00 11.45
C THR A 277 -4.17 -25.94 11.35
N CYS A 278 -3.85 -24.70 11.70
CA CYS A 278 -4.76 -23.56 11.55
C CYS A 278 -4.03 -22.29 11.11
N TYR A 279 -4.76 -21.42 10.44
CA TYR A 279 -4.29 -20.10 10.05
C TYR A 279 -5.04 -19.04 10.85
N MET A 280 -4.32 -18.06 11.36
CA MET A 280 -4.87 -16.91 12.07
C MET A 280 -4.55 -15.65 11.26
N THR A 281 -5.51 -14.74 11.18
CA THR A 281 -5.34 -13.46 10.50
C THR A 281 -5.94 -12.36 11.33
N ASN A 282 -5.20 -11.28 11.59
CA ASN A 282 -5.72 -10.01 12.07
C ASN A 282 -5.15 -8.86 11.24
N GLU A 283 -5.30 -7.62 11.69
CA GLU A 283 -4.83 -6.45 10.95
C GLU A 283 -3.30 -6.35 10.82
N GLN A 284 -2.54 -7.00 11.71
CA GLN A 284 -1.08 -6.85 11.80
C GLN A 284 -0.33 -8.18 11.61
N THR A 285 -1.03 -9.31 11.59
CA THR A 285 -0.45 -10.65 11.63
C THR A 285 -1.23 -11.59 10.73
N PHE A 286 -0.51 -12.38 9.93
CA PHE A 286 -1.04 -13.55 9.24
C PHE A 286 -0.14 -14.75 9.54
N CYS A 287 -0.61 -15.68 10.36
CA CYS A 287 0.23 -16.79 10.80
C CYS A 287 -0.39 -18.16 10.61
N CYS A 288 0.47 -19.16 10.46
CA CYS A 288 0.13 -20.57 10.41
C CYS A 288 0.73 -21.26 11.63
N LEU A 289 -0.11 -21.93 12.41
CA LEU A 289 0.28 -22.80 13.50
C LEU A 289 0.08 -24.25 13.03
N SER A 290 1.09 -25.09 13.18
CA SER A 290 0.99 -26.48 12.76
C SER A 290 1.74 -27.43 13.68
N LYS A 291 1.09 -28.53 14.06
CA LYS A 291 1.70 -29.73 14.69
C LYS A 291 2.02 -30.81 13.65
N ALA A 292 2.02 -30.45 12.37
CA ALA A 292 2.31 -31.39 11.29
C ALA A 292 3.76 -31.89 11.35
N LYS A 293 4.02 -33.04 10.73
CA LYS A 293 5.37 -33.58 10.64
C LYS A 293 6.29 -32.64 9.84
N PRO A 294 7.62 -32.67 10.07
CA PRO A 294 8.56 -31.77 9.40
C PRO A 294 8.40 -31.72 7.87
N GLU A 295 8.13 -32.85 7.21
CA GLU A 295 7.96 -32.89 5.75
C GLU A 295 6.73 -32.11 5.27
N ILE A 296 5.65 -32.13 6.05
CA ILE A 296 4.42 -31.37 5.76
C ILE A 296 4.62 -29.91 6.17
N ALA A 297 5.30 -29.65 7.28
CA ALA A 297 5.64 -28.31 7.75
C ALA A 297 6.41 -27.52 6.68
N VAL A 298 7.38 -28.15 6.01
CA VAL A 298 8.10 -27.54 4.87
C VAL A 298 7.16 -27.17 3.73
N GLN A 299 6.18 -28.02 3.39
CA GLN A 299 5.20 -27.71 2.34
C GLN A 299 4.30 -26.52 2.72
N LEU A 300 3.85 -26.45 3.98
CA LEU A 300 3.05 -25.34 4.49
C LEU A 300 3.85 -24.04 4.52
N ALA A 301 5.11 -24.08 4.94
CA ALA A 301 6.02 -22.94 4.91
C ALA A 301 6.27 -22.44 3.48
N ASN A 302 6.48 -23.34 2.53
CA ASN A 302 6.63 -22.98 1.11
C ASN A 302 5.38 -22.30 0.55
N GLN A 303 4.18 -22.75 0.94
CA GLN A 303 2.92 -22.09 0.57
C GLN A 303 2.77 -20.70 1.20
N MET A 304 3.21 -20.56 2.46
CA MET A 304 3.26 -19.26 3.13
C MET A 304 4.16 -18.29 2.38
N TYR A 305 5.39 -18.68 2.02
CA TYR A 305 6.31 -17.82 1.27
C TYR A 305 5.92 -17.59 -0.21
N GLY A 306 5.12 -18.48 -0.78
CA GLY A 306 4.66 -18.43 -2.16
C GLY A 306 3.25 -17.89 -2.30
N GLU A 307 2.31 -18.79 -2.56
CA GLU A 307 0.95 -18.47 -2.95
C GLU A 307 0.25 -17.53 -1.96
N TYR A 308 0.35 -17.82 -0.66
CA TYR A 308 -0.38 -17.07 0.37
C TYR A 308 0.25 -15.71 0.66
N TYR A 309 1.57 -15.58 0.52
CA TYR A 309 2.25 -14.29 0.63
C TYR A 309 1.77 -13.29 -0.43
N TYR A 310 1.64 -13.70 -1.69
CA TYR A 310 1.11 -12.81 -2.73
C TYR A 310 -0.36 -12.44 -2.49
N GLY A 311 -1.15 -13.35 -1.90
CA GLY A 311 -2.54 -13.09 -1.52
C GLY A 311 -2.62 -12.06 -0.39
N LEU A 312 -1.69 -12.15 0.56
CA LEU A 312 -1.51 -11.15 1.60
C LEU A 312 -1.09 -9.79 1.03
N LEU A 313 -0.02 -9.74 0.22
CA LEU A 313 0.44 -8.49 -0.41
C LEU A 313 -0.65 -7.80 -1.21
N LEU A 314 -1.44 -8.58 -1.96
CA LEU A 314 -2.54 -8.03 -2.74
C LEU A 314 -3.64 -7.47 -1.85
N SER A 315 -3.93 -8.13 -0.72
CA SER A 315 -4.91 -7.64 0.26
C SER A 315 -4.45 -6.34 0.93
N LEU A 316 -3.17 -6.25 1.29
CA LEU A 316 -2.56 -5.02 1.82
C LEU A 316 -2.56 -3.90 0.78
N PHE A 317 -2.17 -4.21 -0.45
CA PHE A 317 -2.20 -3.26 -1.57
C PHE A 317 -3.62 -2.70 -1.78
N HIS A 318 -4.64 -3.56 -1.75
CA HIS A 318 -6.03 -3.10 -1.85
C HIS A 318 -6.40 -2.17 -0.70
N LYS A 319 -6.14 -2.55 0.56
CA LYS A 319 -6.43 -1.72 1.75
C LYS A 319 -5.77 -0.34 1.62
N ILE A 320 -4.46 -0.31 1.36
CA ILE A 320 -3.66 0.92 1.34
C ILE A 320 -4.09 1.83 0.18
N VAL A 321 -4.29 1.30 -1.03
CA VAL A 321 -4.72 2.12 -2.17
C VAL A 321 -6.12 2.69 -1.93
N LEU A 322 -7.05 1.89 -1.38
CA LEU A 322 -8.40 2.37 -1.05
C LEU A 322 -8.38 3.51 -0.04
N LEU A 323 -7.62 3.35 1.04
CA LEU A 323 -7.44 4.40 2.03
C LEU A 323 -6.78 5.65 1.39
N LYS A 324 -5.81 5.47 0.48
CA LYS A 324 -5.15 6.60 -0.22
C LYS A 324 -6.13 7.36 -1.09
N LEU A 325 -7.01 6.66 -1.80
CA LEU A 325 -8.08 7.27 -2.58
C LEU A 325 -9.08 8.02 -1.69
N SER A 326 -9.43 7.45 -0.53
CA SER A 326 -10.30 8.10 0.46
C SER A 326 -9.66 9.36 1.06
N ASN A 327 -8.36 9.31 1.37
CA ASN A 327 -7.62 10.48 1.87
C ASN A 327 -7.50 11.59 0.81
N LEU A 328 -7.22 11.23 -0.45
CA LEU A 328 -7.22 12.20 -1.55
C LEU A 328 -8.58 12.87 -1.68
N HIS A 329 -9.68 12.12 -1.55
CA HIS A 329 -11.02 12.68 -1.58
C HIS A 329 -11.25 13.69 -0.43
N SER A 330 -10.87 13.35 0.80
CA SER A 330 -11.13 14.21 1.98
C SER A 330 -10.39 15.55 1.93
N ARG A 331 -9.27 15.62 1.19
CA ARG A 331 -8.46 16.84 1.01
C ARG A 331 -8.99 17.76 -0.12
N LEU A 332 -9.87 17.27 -0.99
CA LEU A 332 -10.36 18.06 -2.14
C LEU A 332 -11.17 19.27 -1.69
N ARG A 333 -10.78 20.47 -2.14
CA ARG A 333 -11.63 21.65 -2.02
C ARG A 333 -12.46 21.78 -3.29
N ILE A 334 -13.75 21.43 -3.16
CA ILE A 334 -14.75 21.34 -4.25
C ILE A 334 -14.77 22.58 -5.16
N ASP A 335 -14.45 23.77 -4.63
CA ASP A 335 -14.53 25.03 -5.39
C ASP A 335 -13.26 25.37 -6.20
N ARG A 336 -12.14 24.66 -6.02
CA ARG A 336 -10.83 25.07 -6.58
C ARG A 336 -10.07 23.98 -7.33
N ASP A 337 -10.34 22.70 -7.06
CA ASP A 337 -9.42 21.62 -7.42
C ASP A 337 -9.94 20.71 -8.56
N TYR A 338 -10.40 21.30 -9.68
CA TYR A 338 -10.97 20.54 -10.81
C TYR A 338 -10.02 19.50 -11.42
N ASP A 339 -8.75 19.88 -11.61
CA ASP A 339 -7.73 18.97 -12.14
C ASP A 339 -7.49 17.78 -11.18
N GLU A 340 -7.68 17.98 -9.87
CA GLU A 340 -7.51 16.95 -8.85
C GLU A 340 -8.73 16.04 -8.77
N ILE A 341 -9.95 16.58 -8.94
CA ILE A 341 -11.19 15.80 -9.09
C ILE A 341 -11.06 14.87 -10.31
N GLU A 342 -10.64 15.38 -11.47
CA GLU A 342 -10.47 14.57 -12.68
C GLU A 342 -9.39 13.48 -12.47
N ASN A 343 -8.30 13.82 -11.79
CA ASN A 343 -7.25 12.86 -11.45
C ASN A 343 -7.76 11.77 -10.50
N LEU A 344 -8.54 12.13 -9.48
CA LEU A 344 -9.09 11.18 -8.52
C LEU A 344 -10.08 10.21 -9.20
N ILE A 345 -10.98 10.73 -10.04
CA ILE A 345 -11.87 9.90 -10.87
C ILE A 345 -11.05 8.91 -11.72
N PHE A 346 -9.96 9.38 -12.34
CA PHE A 346 -9.08 8.52 -13.13
C PHE A 346 -8.42 7.44 -12.27
N LEU A 347 -7.87 7.78 -11.10
CA LEU A 347 -7.22 6.83 -10.20
C LEU A 347 -8.19 5.76 -9.67
N ILE A 348 -9.40 6.16 -9.25
CA ILE A 348 -10.44 5.21 -8.79
C ILE A 348 -10.82 4.24 -9.93
N ASN A 349 -11.06 4.76 -11.14
CA ASN A 349 -11.38 3.92 -12.29
C ASN A 349 -10.22 2.99 -12.68
N LYS A 350 -8.97 3.48 -12.63
CA LYS A 350 -7.78 2.66 -12.88
C LYS A 350 -7.69 1.52 -11.85
N PHE A 351 -7.89 1.82 -10.57
CA PHE A 351 -7.87 0.83 -9.49
C PHE A 351 -8.96 -0.24 -9.70
N SER A 352 -10.20 0.21 -9.88
CA SER A 352 -11.37 -0.67 -10.07
C SER A 352 -11.23 -1.57 -11.30
N ALA A 353 -10.76 -1.03 -12.43
CA ALA A 353 -10.71 -1.78 -13.68
C ALA A 353 -9.52 -2.72 -13.82
N LYS A 354 -8.37 -2.41 -13.19
CA LYS A 354 -7.13 -3.18 -13.38
C LYS A 354 -6.67 -3.97 -12.16
N PHE A 355 -7.06 -3.56 -10.95
CA PHE A 355 -6.44 -4.06 -9.73
C PHE A 355 -7.43 -4.68 -8.74
N TYR A 356 -8.71 -4.29 -8.78
CA TYR A 356 -9.71 -4.77 -7.82
C TYR A 356 -10.67 -5.79 -8.45
N PHE A 357 -10.31 -7.06 -8.37
CA PHE A 357 -11.19 -8.18 -8.74
C PHE A 357 -11.55 -9.01 -7.52
N ILE A 358 -12.79 -9.54 -7.49
CA ILE A 358 -13.27 -10.37 -6.37
C ILE A 358 -12.67 -11.77 -6.45
N GLU A 359 -12.61 -12.36 -7.65
CA GLU A 359 -12.03 -13.68 -7.88
C GLU A 359 -10.63 -13.50 -8.49
N LEU A 360 -9.58 -13.78 -7.72
CA LEU A 360 -8.19 -13.61 -8.16
C LEU A 360 -7.41 -14.93 -8.14
N ILE A 361 -7.83 -15.87 -7.29
CA ILE A 361 -7.14 -17.14 -7.03
C ILE A 361 -8.00 -18.28 -7.56
N SER A 362 -7.40 -19.14 -8.38
CA SER A 362 -8.05 -20.29 -9.03
C SER A 362 -8.21 -21.48 -8.08
N GLN A 363 -7.25 -21.67 -7.17
CA GLN A 363 -7.24 -22.76 -6.21
C GLN A 363 -8.18 -22.49 -5.05
N SER A 364 -8.98 -23.50 -4.67
CA SER A 364 -10.00 -23.36 -3.62
C SER A 364 -9.41 -22.94 -2.26
N GLN A 365 -8.30 -23.54 -1.85
CA GLN A 365 -7.63 -23.26 -0.58
C GLN A 365 -7.11 -21.82 -0.52
N GLY A 366 -6.32 -21.40 -1.52
CA GLY A 366 -5.83 -20.02 -1.58
C GLY A 366 -6.96 -19.00 -1.69
N ARG A 367 -8.04 -19.33 -2.41
CA ARG A 367 -9.23 -18.47 -2.52
C ARG A 367 -9.90 -18.25 -1.16
N GLU A 368 -10.06 -19.29 -0.36
CA GLU A 368 -10.64 -19.19 0.99
C GLU A 368 -9.76 -18.34 1.93
N ILE A 369 -8.44 -18.54 1.91
CA ILE A 369 -7.50 -17.71 2.69
C ILE A 369 -7.57 -16.25 2.23
N PHE A 370 -7.59 -15.99 0.93
CA PHE A 370 -7.69 -14.63 0.41
C PHE A 370 -9.01 -13.94 0.77
N PHE A 371 -10.13 -14.67 0.77
CA PHE A 371 -11.39 -14.13 1.29
C PHE A 371 -11.30 -13.79 2.79
N GLN A 372 -10.65 -14.65 3.59
CA GLN A 372 -10.43 -14.38 5.00
C GLN A 372 -9.58 -13.11 5.22
N LEU A 373 -8.48 -12.97 4.47
CA LEU A 373 -7.63 -11.76 4.50
C LEU A 373 -8.44 -10.51 4.15
N ARG A 374 -9.18 -10.53 3.04
CA ARG A 374 -10.01 -9.38 2.62
C ARG A 374 -11.08 -9.01 3.63
N LYS A 375 -11.70 -10.01 4.24
CA LYS A 375 -12.72 -9.82 5.28
C LYS A 375 -12.11 -9.09 6.48
N VAL A 376 -11.00 -9.61 7.01
CA VAL A 376 -10.31 -9.03 8.17
C VAL A 376 -9.80 -7.62 7.88
N TYR A 377 -9.28 -7.36 6.67
CA TYR A 377 -8.82 -6.03 6.28
C TYR A 377 -9.94 -5.05 5.92
N GLY A 378 -11.20 -5.49 5.85
CA GLY A 378 -12.34 -4.63 5.50
C GLY A 378 -12.30 -4.12 4.06
N ASN A 379 -11.59 -4.79 3.15
CA ASN A 379 -11.34 -4.30 1.79
C ASN A 379 -12.63 -4.02 1.01
N ASP A 380 -13.63 -4.90 1.16
CA ASP A 380 -14.91 -4.75 0.45
C ASP A 380 -15.74 -3.57 0.96
N ALA A 381 -15.68 -3.27 2.26
CA ALA A 381 -16.33 -2.10 2.84
C ALA A 381 -15.67 -0.81 2.35
N LEU A 382 -14.33 -0.74 2.41
CA LEU A 382 -13.55 0.39 1.92
C LEU A 382 -13.77 0.66 0.42
N PHE A 383 -13.85 -0.40 -0.39
CA PHE A 383 -14.15 -0.26 -1.81
C PHE A 383 -15.57 0.28 -2.06
N GLY A 384 -16.54 -0.13 -1.25
CA GLY A 384 -17.89 0.43 -1.26
C GLY A 384 -17.90 1.95 -1.04
N GLU A 385 -17.17 2.43 -0.03
CA GLU A 385 -17.04 3.87 0.28
C GLU A 385 -16.38 4.66 -0.85
N VAL A 386 -15.29 4.14 -1.42
CA VAL A 386 -14.59 4.78 -2.56
C VAL A 386 -15.48 4.82 -3.81
N LYS A 387 -16.33 3.81 -4.02
CA LYS A 387 -17.28 3.81 -5.13
C LYS A 387 -18.38 4.86 -4.94
N MET A 388 -18.92 5.02 -3.73
CA MET A 388 -19.88 6.08 -3.44
C MET A 388 -19.26 7.47 -3.68
N THR A 389 -18.01 7.63 -3.24
CA THR A 389 -17.21 8.84 -3.50
C THR A 389 -17.09 9.13 -5.00
N LEU A 390 -16.88 8.11 -5.83
CA LEU A 390 -16.80 8.28 -7.30
C LEU A 390 -18.09 8.87 -7.88
N ASP A 391 -19.25 8.39 -7.43
CA ASP A 391 -20.56 8.89 -7.88
C ASP A 391 -20.75 10.37 -7.50
N ASP A 392 -20.31 10.75 -6.29
CA ASP A 392 -20.34 12.15 -5.84
C ASP A 392 -19.42 13.03 -6.69
N LEU A 393 -18.20 12.58 -6.98
CA LEU A 393 -17.24 13.31 -7.81
C LEU A 393 -17.76 13.57 -9.23
N PHE A 394 -18.46 12.61 -9.84
CA PHE A 394 -19.11 12.83 -11.13
C PHE A 394 -20.21 13.88 -11.06
N GLN A 395 -21.07 13.85 -10.04
CA GLN A 395 -22.09 14.87 -9.85
C GLN A 395 -21.49 16.27 -9.66
N TYR A 396 -20.37 16.38 -8.94
CA TYR A 396 -19.65 17.64 -8.79
C TYR A 396 -19.05 18.13 -10.11
N GLN A 397 -18.44 17.23 -10.89
CA GLN A 397 -17.90 17.56 -12.21
C GLN A 397 -18.99 18.11 -13.14
N ASP A 398 -20.18 17.48 -13.15
CA ASP A 398 -21.32 17.90 -13.97
C ASP A 398 -21.88 19.26 -13.53
N LYS A 399 -22.09 19.47 -12.22
CA LYS A 399 -22.56 20.76 -11.67
C LYS A 399 -21.57 21.89 -11.98
N PHE A 400 -20.28 21.62 -11.87
CA PHE A 400 -19.25 22.61 -12.17
C PHE A 400 -19.19 22.94 -13.67
N GLN A 401 -19.25 21.94 -14.54
CA GLN A 401 -19.31 22.15 -15.99
C GLN A 401 -20.55 22.95 -16.40
N ALA A 402 -21.71 22.67 -15.80
CA ALA A 402 -22.94 23.45 -15.99
C ALA A 402 -22.74 24.91 -15.57
N LYS A 403 -22.24 25.18 -14.34
CA LYS A 403 -21.97 26.54 -13.85
C LYS A 403 -20.99 27.31 -14.74
N ARG A 404 -19.94 26.64 -15.26
CA ARG A 404 -19.00 27.24 -16.20
C ARG A 404 -19.67 27.58 -17.53
N ARG A 405 -20.48 26.67 -18.08
CA ARG A 405 -21.25 26.92 -19.31
C ARG A 405 -22.21 28.10 -19.13
N ASP A 406 -22.92 28.17 -18.02
CA ASP A 406 -23.86 29.25 -17.72
C ASP A 406 -23.14 30.59 -17.56
N THR A 407 -21.96 30.60 -16.92
CA THR A 407 -21.10 31.79 -16.81
C THR A 407 -20.62 32.26 -18.19
N LEU A 408 -20.18 31.34 -19.05
CA LEU A 408 -19.77 31.66 -20.42
C LEU A 408 -20.94 32.19 -21.25
N LEU A 409 -22.14 31.60 -21.11
CA LEU A 409 -23.36 32.08 -21.75
C LEU A 409 -23.74 33.48 -21.25
N MET A 410 -23.63 33.74 -19.95
CA MET A 410 -23.88 35.07 -19.38
C MET A 410 -22.90 36.11 -19.94
N ILE A 411 -21.60 35.79 -19.97
CA ILE A 411 -20.57 36.65 -20.56
C ILE A 411 -20.87 36.91 -22.04
N LEU A 412 -21.16 35.86 -22.81
CA LEU A 412 -21.54 35.97 -24.23
C LEU A 412 -22.81 36.80 -24.41
N THR A 413 -23.80 36.66 -23.55
CA THR A 413 -25.05 37.42 -23.58
C THR A 413 -24.79 38.89 -23.27
N ILE A 414 -24.00 39.22 -22.25
CA ILE A 414 -23.57 40.59 -21.96
C ILE A 414 -22.85 41.17 -23.18
N PHE A 415 -21.89 40.45 -23.77
CA PHE A 415 -21.21 40.92 -24.97
C PHE A 415 -22.15 41.09 -26.16
N THR A 416 -23.12 40.20 -26.36
CA THR A 416 -24.08 40.29 -27.47
C THR A 416 -25.06 41.44 -27.27
N VAL A 417 -25.54 41.67 -26.04
CA VAL A 417 -26.41 42.80 -25.70
C VAL A 417 -25.66 44.12 -25.85
N VAL A 418 -24.46 44.23 -25.30
CA VAL A 418 -23.67 45.47 -25.39
C VAL A 418 -23.21 45.69 -26.84
N SER A 419 -22.73 44.66 -27.54
CA SER A 419 -22.40 44.77 -28.98
C SER A 419 -23.63 44.98 -29.86
N GLY A 420 -24.82 44.53 -29.46
CA GLY A 420 -26.06 44.73 -30.20
C GLY A 420 -26.62 46.15 -30.03
N ILE A 421 -26.55 46.70 -28.81
CA ILE A 421 -26.92 48.08 -28.51
C ILE A 421 -25.95 49.07 -29.16
N TYR A 422 -24.64 48.79 -29.12
CA TYR A 422 -23.61 49.75 -29.51
C TYR A 422 -22.96 49.48 -30.88
N GLY A 423 -22.94 48.24 -31.36
CA GLY A 423 -22.15 47.84 -32.53
C GLY A 423 -22.90 47.91 -33.87
N MET A 424 -24.22 47.69 -33.91
CA MET A 424 -24.90 47.46 -35.19
C MET A 424 -25.11 48.70 -36.06
N ASN A 425 -24.98 49.93 -35.53
CA ASN A 425 -25.27 51.15 -36.32
C ASN A 425 -24.22 52.27 -36.24
N GLN A 426 -23.20 52.18 -35.39
CA GLN A 426 -22.30 53.33 -35.12
C GLN A 426 -20.81 53.10 -35.40
N VAL A 427 -20.28 51.88 -35.27
CA VAL A 427 -18.81 51.67 -35.30
C VAL A 427 -18.37 50.63 -36.34
N ILE A 428 -19.24 49.65 -36.67
CA ILE A 428 -18.88 48.56 -37.59
C ILE A 428 -18.80 49.03 -39.06
N GLU A 429 -19.56 50.06 -39.45
CA GLU A 429 -19.47 50.60 -40.82
C GLU A 429 -18.17 51.34 -41.10
N ASP A 430 -17.63 52.07 -40.12
CA ASP A 430 -16.37 52.82 -40.25
C ASP A 430 -15.12 51.95 -40.10
N LEU A 431 -15.26 50.72 -39.60
CA LEU A 431 -14.19 49.71 -39.52
C LEU A 431 -14.10 48.80 -40.77
N LYS A 432 -14.94 49.01 -41.79
CA LYS A 432 -14.84 48.29 -43.08
C LYS A 432 -13.63 48.81 -43.88
N ALA A 433 -12.83 47.89 -44.42
CA ALA A 433 -11.65 48.26 -45.19
C ALA A 433 -12.03 48.96 -46.52
N PRO A 434 -11.30 50.03 -46.94
CA PRO A 434 -10.17 50.66 -46.26
C PRO A 434 -10.60 51.55 -45.07
N ILE A 435 -9.90 51.40 -43.93
CA ILE A 435 -10.21 52.10 -42.68
C ILE A 435 -9.90 53.60 -42.85
N ASP A 436 -10.93 54.43 -42.72
CA ASP A 436 -10.79 55.88 -42.80
C ASP A 436 -10.49 56.49 -41.42
N TRP A 437 -9.20 56.63 -41.13
CA TRP A 437 -8.69 57.12 -39.84
C TRP A 437 -9.11 58.55 -39.51
N SER A 438 -9.57 59.32 -40.49
CA SER A 438 -10.05 60.69 -40.31
C SER A 438 -11.37 60.75 -39.52
N LYS A 439 -12.24 59.74 -39.66
CA LYS A 439 -13.54 59.66 -38.98
C LYS A 439 -13.45 59.33 -37.49
N LEU A 440 -12.40 58.63 -37.07
CA LEU A 440 -12.17 58.31 -35.65
C LEU A 440 -12.01 59.57 -34.79
N LEU A 441 -11.55 60.69 -35.37
CA LEU A 441 -11.38 61.96 -34.67
C LEU A 441 -12.70 62.72 -34.45
N GLU A 442 -13.76 62.38 -35.20
CA GLU A 442 -15.09 63.00 -35.10
C GLU A 442 -16.08 62.19 -34.25
N TYR A 443 -15.61 61.09 -33.64
CA TYR A 443 -16.45 60.21 -32.83
C TYR A 443 -17.08 60.96 -31.66
N SER A 444 -18.39 60.79 -31.52
CA SER A 444 -19.14 61.19 -30.35
C SER A 444 -18.68 60.38 -29.11
N PRO A 445 -18.92 60.89 -27.88
CA PRO A 445 -18.62 60.14 -26.66
C PRO A 445 -19.25 58.73 -26.61
N PHE A 446 -20.38 58.54 -27.31
CA PHE A 446 -21.07 57.26 -27.42
C PHE A 446 -20.38 56.29 -28.39
N GLU A 447 -19.82 56.78 -29.50
CA GLU A 447 -19.04 55.96 -30.45
C GLU A 447 -17.69 55.52 -29.87
N TYR A 448 -17.03 56.37 -29.06
CA TYR A 448 -15.85 55.96 -28.30
C TYR A 448 -16.15 54.88 -27.26
N LEU A 449 -17.31 54.95 -26.59
CA LEU A 449 -17.77 53.90 -25.68
C LEU A 449 -18.02 52.58 -26.43
N ALA A 450 -18.67 52.65 -27.59
CA ALA A 450 -18.94 51.50 -28.45
C ALA A 450 -17.65 50.82 -28.93
N LEU A 451 -16.68 51.60 -29.43
CA LEU A 451 -15.35 51.12 -29.84
C LEU A 451 -14.61 50.44 -28.68
N PHE A 452 -14.63 51.05 -27.49
CA PHE A 452 -14.00 50.48 -26.29
C PHE A 452 -14.61 49.14 -25.87
N VAL A 453 -15.94 49.01 -25.91
CA VAL A 453 -16.61 47.72 -25.66
C VAL A 453 -16.20 46.68 -26.70
N THR A 454 -16.21 47.03 -28.00
CA THR A 454 -15.85 46.06 -29.05
C THR A 454 -14.41 45.57 -28.88
N PHE A 455 -13.46 46.45 -28.61
CA PHE A 455 -12.06 46.07 -28.37
C PHE A 455 -11.87 45.25 -27.10
N THR A 456 -12.56 45.59 -26.00
CA THR A 456 -12.51 44.80 -24.77
C THR A 456 -13.14 43.42 -24.97
N GLY A 457 -14.23 43.31 -25.74
CA GLY A 457 -14.84 42.03 -26.11
C GLY A 457 -13.93 41.14 -26.95
N ILE A 458 -13.28 41.69 -27.98
CA ILE A 458 -12.28 40.96 -28.78
C ILE A 458 -11.11 40.52 -27.89
N SER A 459 -10.62 41.40 -27.01
CA SER A 459 -9.50 41.11 -26.12
C SER A 459 -9.82 40.01 -25.12
N VAL A 460 -11.02 40.04 -24.50
CA VAL A 460 -11.48 38.99 -23.57
C VAL A 460 -11.69 37.68 -24.29
N SER A 461 -12.26 37.69 -25.50
CA SER A 461 -12.43 36.50 -26.33
C SER A 461 -11.08 35.84 -26.65
N ILE A 462 -10.11 36.62 -27.13
CA ILE A 462 -8.74 36.14 -27.41
C ILE A 462 -8.09 35.60 -26.13
N PHE A 463 -8.21 36.31 -25.01
CA PHE A 463 -7.65 35.88 -23.73
C PHE A 463 -8.28 34.55 -23.25
N MET A 464 -9.59 34.39 -23.35
CA MET A 464 -10.27 33.15 -22.98
C MET A 464 -9.85 31.98 -23.89
N THR A 465 -9.80 32.19 -25.21
CA THR A 465 -9.33 31.16 -26.16
C THR A 465 -7.89 30.75 -25.86
N LEU A 466 -6.99 31.69 -25.58
CA LEU A 466 -5.60 31.41 -25.22
C LEU A 466 -5.49 30.66 -23.88
N LYS A 467 -6.29 31.04 -22.88
CA LYS A 467 -6.33 30.38 -21.57
C LYS A 467 -6.82 28.94 -21.68
N GLU A 468 -7.87 28.67 -22.47
CA GLU A 468 -8.38 27.32 -22.71
C GLU A 468 -7.41 26.45 -23.53
N LEU A 469 -6.75 27.03 -24.55
CA LEU A 469 -5.69 26.32 -25.26
C LEU A 469 -4.58 25.92 -24.30
N ARG A 470 -4.17 26.83 -23.42
CA ARG A 470 -3.10 26.59 -22.44
C ARG A 470 -3.49 25.57 -21.39
N SER A 471 -4.73 25.60 -20.88
CA SER A 471 -5.22 24.59 -19.93
C SER A 471 -5.37 23.22 -20.58
N SER A 472 -5.85 23.14 -21.82
CA SER A 472 -5.98 21.90 -22.59
C SER A 472 -4.63 21.28 -22.93
N ILE A 473 -3.61 22.10 -23.24
CA ILE A 473 -2.23 21.64 -23.44
C ILE A 473 -1.64 21.15 -22.10
N ARG A 474 -1.90 21.83 -20.99
CA ARG A 474 -1.43 21.43 -19.65
C ARG A 474 -2.07 20.13 -19.17
N SER A 475 -3.38 19.96 -19.34
CA SER A 475 -4.11 18.74 -18.99
C SER A 475 -3.69 17.57 -19.88
N ARG A 476 -3.48 17.79 -21.18
CA ARG A 476 -2.93 16.75 -22.08
C ARG A 476 -1.49 16.37 -21.74
N ARG A 477 -0.66 17.30 -21.28
CA ARG A 477 0.70 16.99 -20.79
C ARG A 477 0.66 16.19 -19.49
N ARG A 478 -0.19 16.56 -18.52
CA ARG A 478 -0.41 15.76 -17.30
C ARG A 478 -0.99 14.37 -17.60
N LYS A 479 -2.01 14.26 -18.46
CA LYS A 479 -2.58 12.97 -18.86
C LYS A 479 -1.60 12.10 -19.65
N ARG A 480 -0.77 12.67 -20.52
CA ARG A 480 0.32 11.92 -21.19
C ARG A 480 1.44 11.55 -20.23
N TYR A 481 1.63 12.29 -19.14
CA TYR A 481 2.54 11.93 -18.06
C TYR A 481 1.97 10.69 -17.34
N TYR A 482 0.73 10.74 -16.84
CA TYR A 482 0.05 9.59 -16.22
C TYR A 482 -0.33 8.42 -17.16
N SER A 483 -0.23 8.57 -18.49
CA SER A 483 -0.49 7.50 -19.47
C SER A 483 0.76 7.02 -20.24
N LYS A 484 1.93 7.65 -20.05
CA LYS A 484 3.25 7.14 -20.49
C LYS A 484 4.18 6.85 -19.33
N GLU A 485 3.79 7.18 -18.10
CA GLU A 485 4.29 6.62 -16.84
C GLU A 485 3.37 5.50 -16.37
#